data_AF-A0A6A8D6X4-F1
#
_entry.id   AF-A0A6A8D6X4-F1
#
_cell.length_a   1.000
_cell.length_b   1.000
_cell.length_c   1.000
_cell.angle_alpha   90.00
_cell.angle_beta   90.00
_cell.angle_gamma   90.00
#
_symmetry.space_group_name_H-M   'P 1'
#
loop_
_entity.id
_entity.type
_entity.pdbx_description
1 polymer ?
#
loop_
_entity_poly.entity_id
_entity_poly.type
_entity_poly.pdbx_seq_one_letter_code
_entity_poly.pdbx_strand_id
1 'polypeptide(L)'
;MDTIINYLDNMFATLPKNKKILDLKEDLLSSMEDKYNELKRNGKSENEAIGIVISEFGNIDELIKEFDIELDDQSEELPMLTENEVNDYLEVNKKASKLIGLGVTFCILGAALLILITQLIGDGLITGVSDNYAGIVGLIPLLLLVAVAVGLFIYSGMTTDRFKYIENDFELPSHLRQSIKNKSNSYDPTYTKAIIIGVVLCIVSPIFLFITAPMSESASSYGVVVLLMIVSVAVNIFIYFGMKKESYKKLLKIDEYTHSNKQKNKVIGAIGSIVWPLAVIIFLVSGLVFNQWHINWIVFPITGLLFAMFSGAYSILKEKN
;
A
#
# COMPACT_ATOMS: atom_id res chain seq x y z
N MET A 1 17.70 -13.44 -22.46
CA MET A 1 17.31 -12.22 -21.70
C MET A 1 18.48 -11.65 -20.92
N ASP A 2 19.15 -12.46 -20.08
CA ASP A 2 20.28 -12.01 -19.23
C ASP A 2 21.42 -11.35 -20.02
N THR A 3 21.66 -11.76 -21.26
CA THR A 3 22.68 -11.16 -22.14
C THR A 3 22.40 -9.70 -22.49
N ILE A 4 21.14 -9.34 -22.75
CA ILE A 4 20.73 -7.96 -23.08
C ILE A 4 20.91 -7.06 -21.85
N ILE A 5 20.49 -7.57 -20.69
CA ILE A 5 20.65 -6.89 -19.40
C ILE A 5 22.14 -6.66 -19.09
N ASN A 6 22.99 -7.69 -19.23
CA ASN A 6 24.42 -7.57 -18.99
C ASN A 6 25.11 -6.60 -19.97
N TYR A 7 24.68 -6.58 -21.23
CA TYR A 7 25.16 -5.61 -22.21
C TYR A 7 24.83 -4.18 -21.78
N LEU A 8 23.56 -3.94 -21.43
CA LEU A 8 23.10 -2.62 -20.95
C LEU A 8 23.80 -2.21 -19.64
N ASP A 9 24.01 -3.15 -18.72
CA ASP A 9 24.76 -2.90 -17.48
C ASP A 9 26.21 -2.46 -17.75
N ASN A 10 26.90 -3.13 -18.67
CA ASN A 10 28.25 -2.76 -19.08
C ASN A 10 28.30 -1.41 -19.82
N MET A 11 27.31 -1.15 -20.67
CA MET A 11 27.19 0.07 -21.46
C MET A 11 27.02 1.31 -20.55
N PHE A 12 26.26 1.18 -19.47
CA PHE A 12 26.03 2.24 -18.48
C PHE A 12 27.06 2.26 -17.33
N ALA A 13 28.03 1.33 -17.30
CA ALA A 13 28.94 1.18 -16.16
C ALA A 13 29.86 2.39 -15.93
N THR A 14 30.17 3.13 -16.98
CA THR A 14 31.07 4.29 -16.94
C THR A 14 30.34 5.63 -16.78
N LEU A 15 29.01 5.62 -16.70
CA LEU A 15 28.21 6.83 -16.59
C LEU A 15 27.85 7.15 -15.14
N PRO A 16 27.68 8.44 -14.80
CA PRO A 16 27.26 8.84 -13.47
C PRO A 16 25.87 8.28 -13.15
N LYS A 17 25.74 7.72 -11.95
CA LYS A 17 24.55 7.03 -11.45
C LYS A 17 23.48 7.98 -10.94
N ASN A 18 23.11 8.91 -11.81
CA ASN A 18 22.11 9.91 -11.54
C ASN A 18 20.75 9.52 -12.12
N LYS A 19 19.72 10.21 -11.64
CA LYS A 19 18.33 9.93 -11.99
C LYS A 19 18.06 9.93 -13.49
N LYS A 20 18.60 10.90 -14.25
CA LYS A 20 18.36 11.01 -15.70
C LYS A 20 18.94 9.79 -16.44
N ILE A 21 20.12 9.33 -16.02
CA ILE A 21 20.81 8.20 -16.66
C ILE A 21 20.13 6.87 -16.31
N LEU A 22 19.60 6.74 -15.10
CA LEU A 22 18.80 5.57 -14.71
C LEU A 22 17.46 5.49 -15.42
N ASP A 23 16.74 6.62 -15.53
CA ASP A 23 15.48 6.67 -16.27
C ASP A 23 15.73 6.29 -17.74
N LEU A 24 16.79 6.84 -18.36
CA LEU A 24 17.21 6.45 -19.71
C LEU A 24 17.54 4.96 -19.83
N LYS A 25 18.25 4.40 -18.85
CA LYS A 25 18.60 2.97 -18.82
C LYS A 25 17.35 2.10 -18.74
N GLU A 26 16.38 2.46 -17.91
CA GLU A 26 15.12 1.71 -17.76
C GLU A 26 14.27 1.79 -19.04
N ASP A 27 14.19 2.96 -19.67
CA ASP A 27 13.48 3.15 -20.94
C ASP A 27 14.13 2.34 -22.09
N LEU A 28 15.46 2.32 -22.14
CA LEU A 28 16.21 1.49 -23.09
C LEU A 28 16.01 0.00 -22.83
N LEU A 29 16.04 -0.43 -21.56
CA LEU A 29 15.81 -1.83 -21.22
C LEU A 29 14.41 -2.28 -21.66
N SER A 30 13.37 -1.48 -21.38
CA SER A 30 12.00 -1.77 -21.82
C SER A 30 11.91 -1.88 -23.33
N SER A 31 12.51 -0.94 -24.06
CA SER A 31 12.52 -0.91 -25.52
C SER A 31 13.25 -2.13 -26.11
N MET A 32 14.37 -2.54 -25.51
CA MET A 32 15.12 -3.73 -25.91
C MET A 32 14.34 -5.02 -25.60
N GLU A 33 13.64 -5.10 -24.46
CA GLU A 33 12.79 -6.24 -24.11
C GLU A 33 11.63 -6.40 -25.08
N ASP A 34 10.95 -5.30 -25.43
CA ASP A 34 9.84 -5.28 -26.39
C ASP A 34 10.31 -5.77 -27.76
N LYS A 35 11.47 -5.27 -28.22
CA LYS A 35 12.03 -5.66 -29.51
C LYS A 35 12.47 -7.14 -29.53
N TYR A 36 13.10 -7.59 -28.46
CA TYR A 36 13.46 -9.00 -28.30
C TYR A 36 12.23 -9.91 -28.38
N ASN A 37 11.15 -9.53 -27.69
CA ASN A 37 9.89 -10.29 -27.70
C ASN A 37 9.23 -10.28 -29.08
N GLU A 38 9.29 -9.16 -29.82
CA GLU A 38 8.82 -9.07 -31.21
C GLU A 38 9.56 -10.06 -32.12
N LEU A 39 10.90 -10.08 -32.05
CA LEU A 39 11.74 -10.96 -32.86
C LEU A 39 11.49 -12.44 -32.53
N LYS A 40 11.29 -12.78 -31.25
CA LYS A 40 10.91 -14.13 -30.82
C LYS A 40 9.55 -14.55 -31.39
N ARG A 41 8.56 -13.65 -31.46
CA ARG A 41 7.25 -13.92 -32.07
C ARG A 41 7.35 -14.11 -33.59
N ASN A 42 8.29 -13.42 -34.23
CA ASN A 42 8.60 -13.56 -35.66
C ASN A 42 9.45 -14.80 -35.99
N GLY A 43 9.68 -15.71 -35.03
CA GLY A 43 10.35 -16.99 -35.25
C GLY A 43 11.88 -16.94 -35.23
N LYS A 44 12.49 -15.83 -34.79
CA LYS A 44 13.94 -15.71 -34.68
C LYS A 44 14.48 -16.56 -33.52
N SER A 45 15.68 -17.11 -33.71
CA SER A 45 16.39 -17.82 -32.64
C SER A 45 16.80 -16.84 -31.53
N GLU A 46 17.00 -17.32 -30.31
CA GLU A 46 17.35 -16.45 -29.17
C GLU A 46 18.66 -15.68 -29.41
N ASN A 47 19.69 -16.34 -29.93
CA ASN A 47 20.98 -15.72 -30.22
C ASN A 47 20.88 -14.69 -31.36
N GLU A 48 20.06 -14.95 -32.37
CA GLU A 48 19.83 -14.03 -33.48
C GLU A 48 19.03 -12.80 -33.03
N ALA A 49 17.99 -12.99 -32.21
CA ALA A 49 17.21 -11.89 -31.65
C ALA A 49 18.07 -10.97 -30.76
N ILE A 50 18.93 -11.55 -29.92
CA ILE A 50 19.86 -10.78 -29.07
C ILE A 50 20.85 -9.97 -29.93
N GLY A 51 21.43 -10.59 -30.96
CA GLY A 51 22.37 -9.90 -31.85
C GLY A 51 21.74 -8.71 -32.58
N ILE A 52 20.51 -8.86 -33.07
CA ILE A 52 19.77 -7.80 -33.75
C ILE A 52 19.49 -6.64 -32.79
N VAL A 53 18.96 -6.92 -31.58
CA VAL A 53 18.67 -5.90 -30.57
C VAL A 53 19.92 -5.12 -30.19
N ILE A 54 21.05 -5.79 -29.94
CA ILE A 54 22.30 -5.10 -29.59
C ILE A 54 22.79 -4.20 -30.75
N SER A 55 22.61 -4.62 -32.00
CA SER A 55 23.04 -3.83 -33.16
C SER A 55 22.16 -2.60 -33.45
N GLU A 56 20.87 -2.67 -33.13
CA GLU A 56 19.89 -1.63 -33.47
C GLU A 56 19.96 -0.43 -32.51
N PHE A 57 20.28 -0.66 -31.25
CA PHE A 57 20.35 0.37 -30.21
C PHE A 57 21.71 1.08 -30.10
N GLY A 58 22.71 0.65 -30.88
CA GLY A 58 23.96 1.40 -31.07
C GLY A 58 24.86 1.49 -29.83
N ASN A 59 25.71 2.53 -29.78
CA ASN A 59 26.66 2.79 -28.70
C ASN A 59 26.18 3.96 -27.82
N ILE A 60 26.60 3.98 -26.55
CA ILE A 60 26.06 4.94 -25.56
C ILE A 60 26.36 6.40 -25.88
N ASP A 61 27.44 6.67 -26.61
CA ASP A 61 27.83 8.01 -27.03
C ASP A 61 26.81 8.66 -27.99
N GLU A 62 26.15 7.86 -28.83
CA GLU A 62 25.08 8.36 -29.73
C GLU A 62 23.82 8.68 -28.93
N LEU A 63 23.46 7.82 -27.98
CA LEU A 63 22.27 8.01 -27.13
C LEU A 63 22.42 9.25 -26.23
N ILE A 64 23.56 9.44 -25.57
CA ILE A 64 23.80 10.63 -24.73
C ILE A 64 23.65 11.92 -25.54
N LYS A 65 24.12 11.89 -26.79
CA LYS A 65 24.09 13.03 -27.71
C LYS A 65 22.69 13.29 -28.28
N GLU A 66 21.90 12.25 -28.51
CA GLU A 66 20.51 12.35 -28.97
C GLU A 66 19.57 12.88 -27.87
N PHE A 67 19.86 12.54 -26.60
CA PHE A 67 19.06 12.98 -25.44
C PHE A 67 19.54 14.29 -24.79
N ASP A 68 20.55 14.98 -25.35
CA ASP A 68 21.11 16.25 -24.85
C ASP A 68 21.43 16.21 -23.34
N ILE A 69 21.96 15.07 -22.87
CA ILE A 69 22.27 14.88 -21.45
C ILE A 69 23.61 15.55 -21.15
N GLU A 70 23.55 16.77 -20.63
CA GLU A 70 24.71 17.38 -19.97
C GLU A 70 25.11 16.50 -18.78
N LEU A 71 26.24 15.82 -18.92
CA LEU A 71 26.91 15.06 -17.86
C LEU A 71 27.53 16.07 -16.89
N ASP A 72 26.69 16.74 -16.10
CA ASP A 72 27.15 17.58 -15.00
C ASP A 72 27.71 16.68 -13.89
N ASP A 73 28.98 16.86 -13.55
CA ASP A 73 29.77 16.08 -12.59
C ASP A 73 29.23 16.16 -11.15
N GLN A 74 28.16 16.94 -10.91
CA GLN A 74 27.57 17.18 -9.59
C GLN A 74 26.34 16.33 -9.26
N SER A 75 25.98 15.37 -10.11
CA SER A 75 24.80 14.56 -9.85
C SER A 75 25.06 13.51 -8.77
N GLU A 76 24.48 13.69 -7.58
CA GLU A 76 24.55 12.75 -6.44
C GLU A 76 24.26 11.30 -6.91
N GLU A 77 25.26 10.42 -6.77
CA GLU A 77 25.09 8.99 -7.05
C GLU A 77 24.03 8.41 -6.12
N LEU A 78 23.02 7.77 -6.70
CA LEU A 78 21.96 7.14 -5.91
C LEU A 78 22.51 5.96 -5.10
N PRO A 79 22.05 5.77 -3.85
CA PRO A 79 22.49 4.64 -3.04
C PRO A 79 22.09 3.32 -3.71
N MET A 80 23.07 2.42 -3.88
CA MET A 80 22.86 1.09 -4.43
C MET A 80 22.50 0.12 -3.31
N LEU A 81 21.33 -0.50 -3.39
CA LEU A 81 20.89 -1.44 -2.36
C LEU A 81 21.60 -2.78 -2.48
N THR A 82 22.04 -3.29 -1.34
CA THR A 82 22.64 -4.62 -1.21
C THR A 82 21.59 -5.71 -0.98
N GLU A 83 21.94 -6.97 -1.25
CA GLU A 83 21.04 -8.10 -0.99
C GLU A 83 20.65 -8.21 0.49
N ASN A 84 21.58 -7.92 1.39
CA ASN A 84 21.35 -7.94 2.84
C ASN A 84 20.31 -6.89 3.24
N GLU A 85 20.44 -5.65 2.76
CA GLU A 85 19.47 -4.59 3.06
C GLU A 85 18.07 -4.91 2.53
N VAL A 86 17.98 -5.49 1.33
CA VAL A 86 16.69 -5.93 0.76
C VAL A 86 16.04 -7.01 1.63
N ASN A 87 16.81 -8.03 2.03
CA ASN A 87 16.29 -9.12 2.86
C ASN A 87 15.90 -8.61 4.26
N ASP A 88 16.72 -7.76 4.88
CA ASP A 88 16.43 -7.13 6.17
C ASP A 88 15.16 -6.28 6.11
N TYR A 89 15.01 -5.48 5.06
CA TYR A 89 13.80 -4.69 4.82
C TYR A 89 12.55 -5.58 4.71
N LEU A 90 12.61 -6.67 3.94
CA LEU A 90 11.50 -7.61 3.79
C LEU A 90 11.15 -8.32 5.11
N GLU A 91 12.15 -8.69 5.90
CA GLU A 91 11.94 -9.31 7.22
C GLU A 91 11.31 -8.34 8.22
N VAL A 92 11.80 -7.10 8.27
CA VAL A 92 11.27 -6.07 9.17
C VAL A 92 9.84 -5.75 8.79
N ASN A 93 9.51 -5.59 7.49
CA ASN A 93 8.13 -5.39 7.06
C ASN A 93 7.23 -6.59 7.37
N LYS A 94 7.73 -7.82 7.26
CA LYS A 94 6.97 -9.03 7.64
C LYS A 94 6.69 -9.08 9.14
N LYS A 95 7.62 -8.63 9.98
CA LYS A 95 7.41 -8.52 11.43
C LYS A 95 6.42 -7.39 11.74
N ALA A 96 6.61 -6.23 11.11
CA ALA A 96 5.73 -5.08 11.22
C ALA A 96 4.28 -5.42 10.86
N SER A 97 4.06 -6.15 9.75
CA SER A 97 2.71 -6.52 9.32
C SER A 97 1.98 -7.41 10.32
N LYS A 98 2.70 -8.29 11.03
CA LYS A 98 2.12 -9.08 12.13
C LYS A 98 1.75 -8.21 13.32
N LEU A 99 2.62 -7.28 13.71
CA LEU A 99 2.39 -6.41 14.86
C LEU A 99 1.22 -5.45 14.61
N ILE A 100 1.16 -4.84 13.42
CA ILE A 100 0.07 -3.97 13.01
C ILE A 100 -1.24 -4.78 12.89
N GLY A 101 -1.19 -5.97 12.26
CA GLY A 101 -2.36 -6.84 12.18
C GLY A 101 -2.94 -7.22 13.56
N LEU A 102 -2.06 -7.56 14.51
CA LEU A 102 -2.44 -7.83 15.90
C LEU A 102 -3.01 -6.59 16.62
N GLY A 103 -2.39 -5.43 16.44
CA GLY A 103 -2.88 -4.17 17.02
C GLY A 103 -4.29 -3.84 16.53
N VAL A 104 -4.55 -3.94 15.22
CA VAL A 104 -5.89 -3.69 14.67
C VAL A 104 -6.90 -4.74 15.16
N THR A 105 -6.48 -6.00 15.29
CA THR A 105 -7.30 -7.06 15.88
C THR A 105 -7.72 -6.70 17.31
N PHE A 106 -6.79 -6.22 18.14
CA PHE A 106 -7.11 -5.78 19.51
C PHE A 106 -8.04 -4.57 19.57
N CYS A 107 -7.93 -3.61 18.64
CA CYS A 107 -8.89 -2.51 18.55
C CYS A 107 -10.31 -3.01 18.26
N ILE A 108 -10.46 -3.91 17.27
CA ILE A 108 -11.77 -4.45 16.88
C ILE A 108 -12.33 -5.34 17.98
N LEU A 109 -11.51 -6.21 18.58
CA LEU A 109 -11.91 -7.06 19.70
C LEU A 109 -12.25 -6.24 20.94
N GLY A 110 -11.56 -5.12 21.18
CA GLY A 110 -11.90 -4.18 22.25
C GLY A 110 -13.28 -3.58 22.07
N ALA A 111 -13.63 -3.17 20.85
CA ALA A 111 -14.98 -2.67 20.55
C ALA A 111 -16.04 -3.78 20.70
N ALA A 112 -15.73 -4.99 20.23
CA ALA A 112 -16.61 -6.15 20.39
C ALA A 112 -16.83 -6.49 21.88
N LEU A 113 -15.77 -6.41 22.70
CA LEU A 113 -15.83 -6.68 24.12
C LEU A 113 -16.62 -5.62 24.89
N LEU A 114 -16.51 -4.34 24.51
CA LEU A 114 -17.34 -3.28 25.08
C LEU A 114 -18.82 -3.56 24.86
N ILE A 115 -19.21 -3.94 23.64
CA ILE A 115 -20.59 -4.29 23.30
C ILE A 115 -21.03 -5.52 24.10
N LEU A 116 -20.18 -6.57 24.15
CA LEU A 116 -20.48 -7.80 24.87
C LEU A 116 -20.71 -7.58 26.36
N ILE A 117 -19.82 -6.83 27.03
CA ILE A 117 -19.93 -6.57 28.47
C ILE A 117 -21.17 -5.73 28.77
N THR A 118 -21.44 -4.70 27.97
CA THR A 118 -22.63 -3.85 28.14
C THR A 118 -23.90 -4.69 28.02
N GLN A 119 -23.94 -5.60 27.05
CA GLN A 119 -25.09 -6.49 26.84
C GLN A 119 -25.24 -7.52 27.97
N LEU A 120 -24.15 -8.15 28.42
CA LEU A 120 -24.19 -9.14 29.52
C LEU A 120 -24.65 -8.54 30.85
N ILE A 121 -24.32 -7.27 31.12
CA ILE A 121 -24.83 -6.54 32.30
C ILE A 121 -26.32 -6.24 32.12
N GLY A 122 -26.72 -5.73 30.95
CA GLY A 122 -28.13 -5.42 30.66
C GLY A 122 -29.07 -6.64 30.70
N ASP A 123 -28.57 -7.82 30.32
CA ASP A 123 -29.31 -9.09 30.43
C ASP A 123 -29.26 -9.69 31.85
N GLY A 124 -28.59 -9.03 32.81
CA GLY A 124 -28.49 -9.47 34.21
C GLY A 124 -27.58 -10.68 34.44
N LEU A 125 -26.81 -11.11 33.42
CA LEU A 125 -25.87 -12.23 33.51
C LEU A 125 -24.63 -11.89 34.35
N ILE A 126 -24.21 -10.62 34.33
CA ILE A 126 -23.18 -10.09 35.23
C ILE A 126 -23.90 -9.36 36.38
N THR A 127 -23.92 -10.01 37.55
CA THR A 127 -24.54 -9.45 38.75
C THR A 127 -23.50 -8.64 39.55
N GLY A 128 -23.89 -7.47 40.08
CA GLY A 128 -23.03 -6.63 40.92
C GLY A 128 -22.68 -5.25 40.35
N VAL A 129 -23.12 -4.93 39.12
CA VAL A 129 -22.97 -3.61 38.49
C VAL A 129 -24.37 -3.14 38.08
N SER A 130 -24.74 -1.90 38.42
CA SER A 130 -26.01 -1.35 37.93
C SER A 130 -25.91 -0.94 36.46
N ASP A 131 -27.01 -1.02 35.71
CA ASP A 131 -27.10 -0.69 34.29
C ASP A 131 -26.48 0.66 33.91
N ASN A 132 -26.62 1.66 34.79
CA ASN A 132 -26.06 3.01 34.61
C ASN A 132 -24.52 3.04 34.47
N TYR A 133 -23.81 2.01 34.93
CA TYR A 133 -22.34 1.91 34.84
C TYR A 133 -21.86 0.89 33.79
N ALA A 134 -22.76 0.19 33.09
CA ALA A 134 -22.41 -0.88 32.15
C ALA A 134 -21.42 -0.42 31.07
N GLY A 135 -21.69 0.75 30.47
CA GLY A 135 -20.81 1.33 29.45
C GLY A 135 -19.41 1.70 29.99
N ILE A 136 -19.31 2.17 31.24
CA ILE A 136 -18.03 2.51 31.87
C ILE A 136 -17.22 1.23 32.13
N VAL A 137 -17.87 0.17 32.62
CA VAL A 137 -17.21 -1.12 32.85
C VAL A 137 -16.72 -1.73 31.54
N GLY A 138 -17.49 -1.63 30.45
CA GLY A 138 -17.08 -2.06 29.12
C GLY A 138 -15.94 -1.23 28.51
N LEU A 139 -15.83 0.05 28.89
CA LEU A 139 -14.78 0.96 28.41
C LEU A 139 -13.38 0.59 28.93
N ILE A 140 -13.28 0.11 30.16
CA ILE A 140 -11.99 -0.24 30.79
C ILE A 140 -11.19 -1.25 29.94
N PRO A 141 -11.72 -2.44 29.59
CA PRO A 141 -10.96 -3.39 28.80
C PRO A 141 -10.76 -2.95 27.34
N LEU A 142 -11.68 -2.16 26.77
CA LEU A 142 -11.46 -1.52 25.47
C LEU A 142 -10.19 -0.64 25.50
N LEU A 143 -10.07 0.26 26.48
CA LEU A 143 -8.93 1.16 26.61
C LEU A 143 -7.62 0.41 26.85
N LEU A 144 -7.64 -0.67 27.63
CA LEU A 144 -6.46 -1.52 27.85
C LEU A 144 -6.00 -2.19 26.55
N LEU A 145 -6.92 -2.76 25.77
CA LEU A 145 -6.60 -3.38 24.47
C LEU A 145 -6.10 -2.36 23.45
N VAL A 146 -6.70 -1.17 23.42
CA VAL A 146 -6.25 -0.06 22.57
C VAL A 146 -4.85 0.41 22.99
N ALA A 147 -4.56 0.52 24.29
CA ALA A 147 -3.22 0.89 24.76
C ALA A 147 -2.15 -0.11 24.30
N VAL A 148 -2.45 -1.42 24.36
CA VAL A 148 -1.57 -2.47 23.81
C VAL A 148 -1.42 -2.32 22.29
N ALA A 149 -2.52 -2.10 21.56
CA ALA A 149 -2.50 -1.90 20.11
C ALA A 149 -1.62 -0.72 19.69
N VAL A 150 -1.76 0.43 20.37
CA VAL A 150 -0.94 1.62 20.12
C VAL A 150 0.54 1.34 20.40
N GLY A 151 0.86 0.60 21.47
CA GLY A 151 2.23 0.17 21.73
C GLY A 151 2.82 -0.67 20.59
N LEU A 152 2.04 -1.61 20.04
CA LEU A 152 2.45 -2.41 18.87
C LEU A 152 2.64 -1.55 17.62
N PHE A 153 1.76 -0.58 17.37
CA PHE A 153 1.88 0.34 16.24
C PHE A 153 3.12 1.22 16.34
N ILE A 154 3.40 1.78 17.51
CA ILE A 154 4.58 2.62 17.74
C ILE A 154 5.86 1.81 17.52
N TYR A 155 5.96 0.64 18.14
CA TYR A 155 7.14 -0.23 17.96
C TYR A 155 7.33 -0.64 16.50
N SER A 156 6.25 -1.03 15.83
CA SER A 156 6.28 -1.36 14.41
C SER A 156 6.71 -0.18 13.55
N GLY A 157 6.17 1.01 13.78
CA GLY A 157 6.53 2.24 13.07
C GLY A 157 8.01 2.59 13.24
N MET A 158 8.51 2.60 14.48
CA MET A 158 9.92 2.89 14.78
C MET A 158 10.87 1.88 14.12
N THR A 159 10.49 0.61 14.04
CA THR A 159 11.35 -0.41 13.41
C THR A 159 11.38 -0.30 11.88
N THR A 160 10.29 0.13 11.24
CA THR A 160 10.22 0.35 9.79
C THR A 160 10.83 1.69 9.37
N ASP A 161 10.77 2.71 10.23
CA ASP A 161 11.29 4.07 9.97
C ASP A 161 12.76 4.09 9.56
N ARG A 162 13.58 3.15 10.05
CA ARG A 162 14.99 3.04 9.65
C ARG A 162 15.18 2.80 8.14
N PHE A 163 14.17 2.25 7.47
CA PHE A 163 14.17 1.96 6.03
C PHE A 163 13.44 3.01 5.21
N LYS A 164 13.11 4.17 5.80
CA LYS A 164 12.45 5.26 5.08
C LYS A 164 13.27 5.77 3.89
N TYR A 165 14.59 5.57 3.88
CA TYR A 165 15.43 5.86 2.73
C TYR A 165 15.10 5.01 1.48
N ILE A 166 14.48 3.84 1.65
CA ILE A 166 13.97 3.00 0.54
C ILE A 166 12.74 3.65 -0.12
N GLU A 167 12.11 4.65 0.52
CA GLU A 167 11.12 5.50 -0.16
C GLU A 167 11.76 6.52 -1.11
N ASN A 168 13.06 6.79 -0.98
CA ASN A 168 13.77 7.69 -1.87
C ASN A 168 14.21 6.94 -3.14
N ASP A 169 14.85 7.66 -4.05
CA ASP A 169 15.36 7.06 -5.27
C ASP A 169 16.62 6.23 -4.91
N PHE A 170 16.67 4.96 -5.34
CA PHE A 170 17.79 4.04 -5.14
C PHE A 170 18.04 3.23 -6.41
N GLU A 171 19.25 2.69 -6.55
CA GLU A 171 19.60 1.72 -7.59
C GLU A 171 19.43 0.29 -7.06
N LEU A 172 18.82 -0.57 -7.88
CA LEU A 172 18.70 -1.99 -7.60
C LEU A 172 19.47 -2.78 -8.67
N PRO A 173 20.44 -3.63 -8.27
CA PRO A 173 21.14 -4.51 -9.20
C PRO A 173 20.15 -5.40 -9.98
N SER A 174 20.42 -5.62 -11.26
CA SER A 174 19.55 -6.39 -12.17
C SER A 174 19.24 -7.80 -11.65
N HIS A 175 20.24 -8.49 -11.11
CA HIS A 175 20.08 -9.82 -10.51
C HIS A 175 19.17 -9.80 -9.26
N LEU A 176 19.26 -8.76 -8.42
CA LEU A 176 18.37 -8.59 -7.27
C LEU A 176 16.96 -8.25 -7.71
N ARG A 177 16.79 -7.41 -8.74
CA ARG A 177 15.49 -7.08 -9.32
C ARG A 177 14.76 -8.34 -9.77
N GLN A 178 15.45 -9.23 -10.49
CA GLN A 178 14.89 -10.49 -10.95
C GLN A 178 14.55 -11.44 -9.78
N SER A 179 15.43 -11.53 -8.77
CA SER A 179 15.19 -12.33 -7.56
C SER A 179 13.93 -11.87 -6.79
N ILE A 180 13.77 -10.56 -6.60
CA ILE A 180 12.60 -9.97 -5.93
C ILE A 180 11.34 -10.16 -6.77
N LYS A 181 11.41 -9.98 -8.09
CA LYS A 181 10.30 -10.22 -9.04
C LYS A 181 9.82 -11.68 -8.96
N ASN A 182 10.75 -12.64 -8.94
CA ASN A 182 10.42 -14.05 -8.78
C ASN A 182 9.76 -14.37 -7.43
N LYS A 183 10.29 -13.79 -6.33
CA LYS A 183 9.68 -13.90 -4.98
C LYS A 183 8.27 -13.29 -4.94
N SER A 184 8.06 -12.13 -5.59
CA SER A 184 6.75 -11.47 -5.70
C SER A 184 5.75 -12.34 -6.48
N ASN A 185 6.13 -12.82 -7.67
CA ASN A 185 5.26 -13.62 -8.54
C ASN A 185 4.87 -14.94 -7.88
N SER A 186 5.78 -15.55 -7.12
CA SER A 186 5.50 -16.77 -6.34
C SER A 186 4.56 -16.49 -5.16
N TYR A 187 4.49 -15.24 -4.68
CA TYR A 187 3.63 -14.82 -3.58
C TYR A 187 2.23 -14.41 -4.04
N ASP A 188 2.04 -13.99 -5.28
CA ASP A 188 0.75 -13.61 -5.85
C ASP A 188 -0.38 -14.62 -5.66
N PRO A 189 -0.21 -15.93 -5.94
CA PRO A 189 -1.29 -16.90 -5.69
C PRO A 189 -1.64 -17.01 -4.21
N THR A 190 -0.67 -16.86 -3.30
CA THR A 190 -0.93 -16.84 -1.86
C THR A 190 -1.69 -15.59 -1.44
N TYR A 191 -1.28 -14.42 -1.94
CA TYR A 191 -1.95 -13.14 -1.70
C TYR A 191 -3.41 -13.20 -2.19
N THR A 192 -3.64 -13.62 -3.42
CA THR A 192 -4.99 -13.74 -4.00
C THR A 192 -5.89 -14.66 -3.18
N LYS A 193 -5.39 -15.83 -2.77
CA LYS A 193 -6.16 -16.75 -1.90
C LYS A 193 -6.50 -16.10 -0.56
N ALA A 194 -5.55 -15.41 0.06
CA ALA A 194 -5.77 -14.72 1.33
C ALA A 194 -6.83 -13.60 1.22
N ILE A 195 -6.77 -12.79 0.15
CA ILE A 195 -7.78 -11.75 -0.11
C ILE A 195 -9.16 -12.36 -0.31
N ILE A 196 -9.27 -13.44 -1.12
CA ILE A 196 -10.56 -14.13 -1.31
C ILE A 196 -11.12 -14.61 0.03
N ILE A 197 -10.31 -15.26 0.86
CA ILE A 197 -10.74 -15.75 2.18
C ILE A 197 -11.21 -14.58 3.06
N GLY A 198 -10.44 -13.49 3.15
CA GLY A 198 -10.82 -12.32 3.95
C GLY A 198 -12.12 -11.67 3.46
N VAL A 199 -12.29 -11.53 2.14
CA VAL A 199 -13.51 -10.94 1.55
C VAL A 199 -14.72 -11.82 1.82
N VAL A 200 -14.59 -13.15 1.66
CA VAL A 200 -15.66 -14.10 1.97
C VAL A 200 -16.05 -14.01 3.44
N LEU A 201 -15.07 -13.95 4.37
CA LEU A 201 -15.35 -13.76 5.80
C LEU A 201 -16.12 -12.46 6.07
N CYS A 202 -15.73 -11.35 5.45
CA CYS A 202 -16.45 -10.08 5.58
C CYS A 202 -17.90 -10.16 5.06
N ILE A 203 -18.13 -10.79 3.90
CA ILE A 203 -19.47 -10.92 3.29
C ILE A 203 -20.37 -11.85 4.10
N VAL A 204 -19.82 -12.93 4.66
CA VAL A 204 -20.56 -13.91 5.47
C VAL A 204 -20.82 -13.38 6.88
N SER A 205 -19.97 -12.50 7.42
CA SER A 205 -20.07 -11.99 8.80
C SER A 205 -21.44 -11.41 9.20
N PRO A 206 -22.19 -10.66 8.35
CA PRO A 206 -23.48 -10.08 8.74
C PRO A 206 -24.61 -11.11 8.86
N ILE A 207 -24.41 -12.35 8.39
CA ILE A 207 -25.40 -13.43 8.54
C ILE A 207 -25.76 -13.65 10.02
N PHE A 208 -24.78 -13.54 10.93
CA PHE A 208 -25.02 -13.66 12.37
C PHE A 208 -25.93 -12.56 12.93
N LEU A 209 -25.85 -11.36 12.37
CA LEU A 209 -26.75 -10.26 12.71
C LEU A 209 -28.16 -10.57 12.23
N PHE A 210 -28.32 -11.03 10.98
CA PHE A 210 -29.65 -11.36 10.43
C PHE A 210 -30.33 -12.54 11.13
N ILE A 211 -29.56 -13.51 11.63
CA ILE A 211 -30.11 -14.65 12.41
C ILE A 211 -30.60 -14.19 13.79
N THR A 212 -29.87 -13.28 14.44
CA THR A 212 -30.16 -12.86 15.82
C THR A 212 -31.17 -11.72 15.91
N ALA A 213 -31.24 -10.85 14.91
CA ALA A 213 -32.17 -9.71 14.84
C ALA A 213 -33.65 -10.06 15.09
N PRO A 214 -34.24 -11.14 14.53
CA PRO A 214 -35.65 -11.46 14.77
C PRO A 214 -35.94 -12.07 16.15
N MET A 215 -34.91 -12.45 16.92
CA MET A 215 -35.09 -13.12 18.22
C MET A 215 -35.40 -12.13 19.34
N SER A 216 -34.61 -11.07 19.48
CA SER A 216 -34.81 -9.97 20.43
C SER A 216 -33.85 -8.81 20.14
N GLU A 217 -34.14 -7.63 20.70
CA GLU A 217 -33.21 -6.49 20.63
C GLU A 217 -31.85 -6.84 21.28
N SER A 218 -31.86 -7.50 22.45
CA SER A 218 -30.65 -8.02 23.11
C SER A 218 -29.85 -9.01 22.24
N ALA A 219 -30.53 -9.91 21.53
CA ALA A 219 -29.89 -10.91 20.67
C ALA A 219 -29.09 -10.27 19.53
N SER A 220 -29.61 -9.17 18.96
CA SER A 220 -28.96 -8.45 17.87
C SER A 220 -27.56 -7.94 18.24
N SER A 221 -27.36 -7.49 19.49
CA SER A 221 -26.05 -7.06 20.01
C SER A 221 -25.03 -8.19 19.99
N TYR A 222 -25.41 -9.42 20.36
CA TYR A 222 -24.53 -10.59 20.27
C TYR A 222 -24.17 -10.94 18.83
N GLY A 223 -25.11 -10.76 17.90
CA GLY A 223 -24.84 -10.86 16.46
C GLY A 223 -23.76 -9.90 15.99
N VAL A 224 -23.80 -8.65 16.47
CA VAL A 224 -22.75 -7.64 16.17
C VAL A 224 -21.39 -8.04 16.76
N VAL A 225 -21.35 -8.60 17.98
CA VAL A 225 -20.09 -9.08 18.59
C VAL A 225 -19.45 -10.19 17.74
N VAL A 226 -20.24 -11.17 17.29
CA VAL A 226 -19.74 -12.25 16.42
C VAL A 226 -19.28 -11.71 15.07
N LEU A 227 -20.04 -10.79 14.47
CA LEU A 227 -19.64 -10.09 13.26
C LEU A 227 -18.27 -9.43 13.42
N LEU A 228 -18.07 -8.65 14.49
CA LEU A 228 -16.80 -7.96 14.75
C LEU A 228 -15.64 -8.93 14.98
N MET A 229 -15.88 -10.06 15.65
CA MET A 229 -14.85 -11.10 15.81
C MET A 229 -14.42 -11.67 14.46
N ILE A 230 -15.35 -11.97 13.55
CA ILE A 230 -15.05 -12.47 12.20
C ILE A 230 -14.32 -11.41 11.37
N VAL A 231 -14.79 -10.16 11.43
CA VAL A 231 -14.15 -9.03 10.74
C VAL A 231 -12.73 -8.81 11.25
N SER A 232 -12.46 -8.97 12.55
CA SER A 232 -11.11 -8.84 13.10
C SER A 232 -10.12 -9.82 12.46
N VAL A 233 -10.55 -11.06 12.21
CA VAL A 233 -9.75 -12.09 11.53
C VAL A 233 -9.52 -11.70 10.07
N ALA A 234 -10.56 -11.27 9.36
CA ALA A 234 -10.46 -10.84 7.97
C ALA A 234 -9.49 -9.65 7.80
N VAL A 235 -9.59 -8.64 8.67
CA VAL A 235 -8.72 -7.47 8.64
C VAL A 235 -7.27 -7.83 8.94
N ASN A 236 -7.01 -8.73 9.89
CA ASN A 236 -5.66 -9.22 10.17
C ASN A 236 -5.04 -9.92 8.94
N ILE A 237 -5.83 -10.71 8.20
CA ILE A 237 -5.40 -11.32 6.93
C ILE A 237 -5.05 -10.22 5.92
N PHE A 238 -5.92 -9.23 5.72
CA PHE A 238 -5.66 -8.13 4.78
C PHE A 238 -4.37 -7.37 5.10
N ILE A 239 -4.14 -7.04 6.37
CA ILE A 239 -2.94 -6.32 6.79
C ILE A 239 -1.68 -7.17 6.58
N TYR A 240 -1.69 -8.41 7.07
CA TYR A 240 -0.50 -9.27 7.02
C TYR A 240 -0.07 -9.56 5.57
N PHE A 241 -1.02 -9.96 4.71
CA PHE A 241 -0.72 -10.31 3.32
C PHE A 241 -0.56 -9.06 2.43
N GLY A 242 -1.33 -8.00 2.69
CA GLY A 242 -1.26 -6.73 1.97
C GLY A 242 0.09 -6.03 2.12
N MET A 243 0.56 -5.83 3.36
CA MET A 243 1.84 -5.18 3.62
C MET A 243 3.02 -5.95 3.01
N LYS A 244 2.96 -7.28 3.01
CA LYS A 244 4.01 -8.09 2.38
C LYS A 244 4.03 -7.91 0.86
N LYS A 245 2.85 -7.87 0.20
CA LYS A 245 2.76 -7.59 -1.24
C LYS A 245 3.26 -6.17 -1.55
N GLU A 246 2.91 -5.20 -0.73
CA GLU A 246 3.34 -3.81 -0.84
C GLU A 246 4.86 -3.65 -0.71
N SER A 247 5.50 -4.39 0.20
CA SER A 247 6.95 -4.40 0.37
C SER A 247 7.69 -4.76 -0.93
N TYR A 248 7.16 -5.74 -1.69
CA TYR A 248 7.71 -6.10 -3.00
C TYR A 248 7.47 -5.02 -4.05
N LYS A 249 6.28 -4.42 -4.09
CA LYS A 249 5.95 -3.33 -5.03
C LYS A 249 6.86 -2.12 -4.82
N LYS A 250 7.15 -1.79 -3.56
CA LYS A 250 8.02 -0.67 -3.17
C LYS A 250 9.47 -0.90 -3.61
N LEU A 251 10.02 -2.10 -3.42
CA LEU A 251 11.36 -2.46 -3.89
C LEU A 251 11.49 -2.51 -5.41
N LEU A 252 10.44 -2.98 -6.10
CA LEU A 252 10.44 -3.08 -7.56
C LEU A 252 10.00 -1.79 -8.27
N LYS A 253 9.57 -0.76 -7.52
CA LYS A 253 8.99 0.50 -8.02
C LYS A 253 7.83 0.29 -9.01
N ILE A 254 6.93 -0.65 -8.70
CA ILE A 254 5.76 -0.98 -9.54
C ILE A 254 4.51 -0.22 -9.05
N ASP A 255 3.55 0.04 -9.94
CA ASP A 255 2.28 0.73 -9.70
C ASP A 255 2.45 2.19 -9.22
N GLU A 256 2.04 2.50 -8.00
CA GLU A 256 2.10 3.85 -7.40
C GLU A 256 3.53 4.29 -7.08
N TYR A 257 4.47 3.34 -7.04
CA TYR A 257 5.86 3.56 -6.69
C TYR A 257 6.75 3.85 -7.91
N THR A 258 6.22 3.76 -9.13
CA THR A 258 6.90 4.18 -10.36
C THR A 258 7.10 5.70 -10.35
N HIS A 259 8.22 6.19 -10.88
CA HIS A 259 8.60 7.61 -10.81
C HIS A 259 7.51 8.57 -11.31
N SER A 260 6.84 8.23 -12.43
CA SER A 260 5.72 9.01 -12.98
C SER A 260 4.54 9.10 -12.01
N ASN A 261 4.14 7.96 -11.41
CA ASN A 261 3.02 7.89 -10.47
C ASN A 261 3.33 8.51 -9.10
N LYS A 262 4.57 8.40 -8.61
CA LYS A 262 5.01 9.05 -7.37
C LYS A 262 4.90 10.57 -7.45
N GLN A 263 5.27 11.17 -8.59
CA GLN A 263 5.06 12.60 -8.80
C GLN A 263 3.57 12.95 -8.92
N LYS A 264 2.76 12.13 -9.60
CA LYS A 264 1.30 12.33 -9.69
C LYS A 264 0.69 12.32 -8.29
N ASN A 265 1.00 11.31 -7.49
CA ASN A 265 0.52 11.14 -6.12
C ASN A 265 1.00 12.24 -5.18
N LYS A 266 2.21 12.79 -5.37
CA LYS A 266 2.70 13.92 -4.58
C LYS A 266 1.86 15.19 -4.82
N VAL A 267 1.50 15.47 -6.07
CA VAL A 267 0.65 16.63 -6.42
C VAL A 267 -0.78 16.41 -5.91
N ILE A 268 -1.34 15.22 -6.15
CA ILE A 268 -2.67 14.85 -5.65
C ILE A 268 -2.71 14.95 -4.12
N GLY A 269 -1.68 14.46 -3.42
CA GLY A 269 -1.55 14.51 -1.97
C GLY A 269 -1.40 15.94 -1.42
N ALA A 270 -0.62 16.79 -2.09
CA ALA A 270 -0.47 18.20 -1.71
C ALA A 270 -1.78 19.00 -1.89
N ILE A 271 -2.59 18.65 -2.88
CA ILE A 271 -3.91 19.26 -3.05
C ILE A 271 -4.87 18.70 -2.00
N GLY A 272 -4.80 17.39 -1.73
CA GLY A 272 -5.58 16.75 -0.66
C GLY A 272 -5.33 17.38 0.71
N SER A 273 -4.08 17.75 1.03
CA SER A 273 -3.74 18.39 2.31
C SER A 273 -4.35 19.79 2.47
N ILE A 274 -4.83 20.42 1.39
CA ILE A 274 -5.55 21.69 1.41
C ILE A 274 -7.06 21.45 1.38
N VAL A 275 -7.52 20.56 0.49
CA VAL A 275 -8.95 20.28 0.25
C VAL A 275 -9.62 19.69 1.48
N TRP A 276 -8.98 18.76 2.20
CA TRP A 276 -9.58 18.12 3.38
C TRP A 276 -9.78 19.09 4.54
N PRO A 277 -8.78 19.87 4.99
CA PRO A 277 -9.00 20.92 5.99
C PRO A 277 -10.04 21.96 5.57
N LEU A 278 -10.09 22.33 4.29
CA LEU A 278 -11.06 23.29 3.79
C LEU A 278 -12.49 22.74 3.83
N ALA A 279 -12.69 21.46 3.48
CA ALA A 279 -13.96 20.77 3.66
C ALA A 279 -14.39 20.70 5.14
N VAL A 280 -13.43 20.48 6.05
CA VAL A 280 -13.68 20.51 7.50
C VAL A 280 -14.08 21.91 7.97
N ILE A 281 -13.42 22.97 7.47
CA ILE A 281 -13.78 24.37 7.79
C ILE A 281 -15.21 24.66 7.32
N ILE A 282 -15.57 24.29 6.08
CA ILE A 282 -16.92 24.47 5.55
C ILE A 282 -17.94 23.70 6.39
N PHE A 283 -17.62 22.45 6.74
CA PHE A 283 -18.46 21.62 7.61
C PHE A 283 -18.68 22.28 8.98
N LEU A 284 -17.62 22.77 9.61
CA LEU A 284 -17.68 23.40 10.94
C LEU A 284 -18.42 24.74 10.91
N VAL A 285 -18.16 25.60 9.93
CA VAL A 285 -18.85 26.90 9.80
C VAL A 285 -20.33 26.68 9.50
N SER A 286 -20.66 25.77 8.57
CA SER A 286 -22.05 25.41 8.28
C SER A 286 -22.75 24.78 9.49
N GLY A 287 -22.03 23.98 10.28
CA GLY A 287 -22.57 23.33 11.47
C GLY A 287 -22.81 24.30 12.62
N LEU A 288 -21.81 25.10 12.95
CA LEU A 288 -21.83 25.97 14.13
C LEU A 288 -22.61 27.27 13.90
N VAL A 289 -22.52 27.88 12.72
CA VAL A 289 -23.17 29.17 12.44
C VAL A 289 -24.61 28.98 11.97
N PHE A 290 -24.86 27.98 11.13
CA PHE A 290 -26.17 27.77 10.50
C PHE A 290 -26.98 26.62 11.12
N ASN A 291 -26.43 25.90 12.11
CA ASN A 291 -27.05 24.80 12.83
C ASN A 291 -27.58 23.64 11.93
N GLN A 292 -26.98 23.45 10.74
CA GLN A 292 -27.44 22.48 9.74
C GLN A 292 -26.79 21.10 9.85
N TRP A 293 -26.62 20.58 11.06
CA TRP A 293 -25.94 19.30 11.31
C TRP A 293 -26.56 18.10 10.57
N HIS A 294 -27.88 18.15 10.31
CA HIS A 294 -28.62 17.12 9.57
C HIS A 294 -28.16 16.94 8.11
N ILE A 295 -27.75 18.01 7.42
CA ILE A 295 -27.35 17.99 5.99
C ILE A 295 -25.83 18.08 5.81
N ASN A 296 -25.11 18.68 6.76
CA ASN A 296 -23.71 19.05 6.57
C ASN A 296 -22.75 17.88 6.31
N TRP A 297 -23.11 16.65 6.67
CA TRP A 297 -22.30 15.47 6.35
C TRP A 297 -22.10 15.29 4.83
N ILE A 298 -22.98 15.83 3.98
CA ILE A 298 -22.90 15.80 2.51
C ILE A 298 -21.64 16.51 1.96
N VAL A 299 -21.05 17.44 2.73
CA VAL A 299 -19.80 18.12 2.33
C VAL A 299 -18.68 17.10 2.05
N PHE A 300 -18.58 16.02 2.82
CA PHE A 300 -17.51 15.02 2.64
C PHE A 300 -17.70 14.17 1.37
N PRO A 301 -18.88 13.57 1.08
CA PRO A 301 -19.14 12.89 -0.20
C PRO A 301 -18.89 13.78 -1.42
N ILE A 302 -19.35 15.03 -1.41
CA ILE A 302 -19.16 15.96 -2.54
C ILE A 302 -17.66 16.24 -2.72
N THR A 303 -16.96 16.54 -1.63
CA THR A 303 -15.50 16.78 -1.66
C THR A 303 -14.76 15.56 -2.20
N GLY A 304 -15.13 14.35 -1.76
CA GLY A 304 -14.54 13.11 -2.24
C GLY A 304 -14.75 12.89 -3.74
N LEU A 305 -15.97 13.14 -4.24
CA LEU A 305 -16.30 13.05 -5.68
C LEU A 305 -15.51 14.06 -6.52
N LEU A 306 -15.44 15.32 -6.07
CA LEU A 306 -14.66 16.36 -6.76
C LEU A 306 -13.16 16.03 -6.77
N PHE A 307 -12.64 15.54 -5.66
CA PHE A 307 -11.23 15.14 -5.55
C PHE A 307 -10.90 13.95 -6.45
N ALA A 308 -11.78 12.94 -6.52
CA ALA A 308 -11.63 11.80 -7.41
C ALA A 308 -11.66 12.23 -8.89
N MET A 309 -12.61 13.12 -9.25
CA MET A 309 -12.72 13.67 -10.61
C MET A 309 -11.46 14.45 -11.00
N PHE A 310 -10.95 15.29 -10.09
CA PHE A 310 -9.70 16.02 -10.28
C PHE A 310 -8.51 15.07 -10.45
N SER A 311 -8.37 14.08 -9.55
CA SER A 311 -7.30 13.09 -9.59
C SER A 311 -7.29 12.32 -10.92
N GLY A 312 -8.47 11.90 -11.39
CA GLY A 312 -8.62 11.20 -12.67
C GLY A 312 -8.33 12.09 -13.89
N ALA A 313 -8.79 13.34 -13.89
CA ALA A 313 -8.49 14.28 -14.96
C ALA A 313 -6.98 14.60 -15.03
N TYR A 314 -6.34 14.81 -13.88
CA TYR A 314 -4.91 15.07 -13.78
C TYR A 314 -4.07 13.86 -14.22
N SER A 315 -4.47 12.64 -13.86
CA SER A 315 -3.75 11.43 -14.26
C SER A 315 -3.76 11.24 -15.78
N ILE A 316 -4.90 11.50 -16.44
CA ILE A 316 -5.07 11.42 -17.89
C ILE A 316 -4.24 12.50 -18.61
N LEU A 317 -4.27 13.74 -18.11
CA LEU A 317 -3.54 14.85 -18.74
C LEU A 317 -2.03 14.63 -18.71
N LYS A 318 -1.48 14.05 -17.64
CA LYS A 318 -0.06 13.74 -17.49
C LYS A 318 0.37 12.41 -18.14
N GLU A 319 -0.57 11.61 -18.65
CA GLU A 319 -0.26 10.40 -19.43
C GLU A 319 -0.15 10.70 -20.94
N LYS A 320 -0.59 11.88 -21.36
CA LYS A 320 -0.60 12.34 -22.75
C LYS A 320 0.58 13.25 -23.13
N ASN A 321 1.35 13.68 -22.14
CA ASN A 321 2.60 14.43 -22.26
C ASN A 321 3.75 13.53 -21.83
#